data_AF-A0A8T5LZR4-F1
#
_entry.id   AF-A0A8T5LZR4-F1
#
_cell.length_a   1.000
_cell.length_b   1.000
_cell.length_c   1.000
_cell.angle_alpha   90.00
_cell.angle_beta   90.00
_cell.angle_gamma   90.00
#
_symmetry.space_group_name_H-M   'P 1'
#
loop_
_entity.id
_entity.type
_entity.pdbx_description
1 polymer ?
#
loop_
_entity_poly.entity_id
_entity_poly.type
_entity_poly.pdbx_seq_one_letter_code
_entity_poly.pdbx_strand_id
1 'polypeptide(L)' 'EKVQGIYRITPKTIANASNAIGIMHPLPRVNEIAVETDVLSNAWYFEQAANGIPVREALLYLLRDVKK' A
#
# COMPACT_ATOMS: atom_id res chain seq x y z
N GLU A 1 -22.15 0.67 5.42
CA GLU A 1 -22.51 0.68 3.98
C GLU A 1 -22.76 2.06 3.39
N LYS A 2 -23.42 3.01 4.06
CA LYS A 2 -23.77 4.35 3.49
C LYS A 2 -22.63 5.17 2.85
N VAL A 3 -21.36 4.84 3.11
CA VAL A 3 -20.18 5.58 2.59
C VAL A 3 -19.27 4.75 1.68
N GLN A 4 -19.66 3.51 1.37
CA GLN A 4 -18.86 2.63 0.53
C GLN A 4 -18.77 3.22 -0.90
N GLY A 5 -17.56 3.39 -1.41
CA GLY A 5 -17.30 3.92 -2.75
C GLY A 5 -17.36 5.44 -2.89
N ILE A 6 -17.61 6.20 -1.80
CA ILE A 6 -17.61 7.67 -1.85
C ILE A 6 -16.21 8.22 -2.08
N TYR A 7 -15.21 7.61 -1.44
CA TYR A 7 -13.81 8.02 -1.55
C TYR A 7 -13.05 7.00 -2.38
N ARG A 8 -12.96 7.29 -3.68
CA ARG A 8 -12.19 6.50 -4.65
C ARG A 8 -10.97 7.28 -5.11
N ILE A 9 -9.79 6.70 -4.96
CA ILE A 9 -8.55 7.26 -5.48
C ILE A 9 -8.48 6.97 -6.97
N THR A 10 -8.25 8.01 -7.76
CA THR A 10 -8.10 7.96 -9.22
C THR A 10 -6.85 8.74 -9.62
N PRO A 11 -6.33 8.58 -10.85
CA PRO A 11 -5.24 9.43 -11.36
C PRO A 11 -5.51 10.93 -11.23
N LYS A 12 -6.78 11.36 -11.34
CA LYS A 12 -7.17 12.77 -11.15
C LYS A 12 -6.97 13.24 -9.70
N THR A 13 -7.23 12.38 -8.74
CA THR A 13 -7.08 12.67 -7.29
C THR A 13 -5.63 13.03 -6.94
N ILE A 14 -4.67 12.47 -7.68
CA ILE A 14 -3.23 12.60 -7.44
C ILE A 14 -2.51 13.41 -8.53
N ALA A 15 -3.25 14.05 -9.45
CA ALA A 15 -2.66 14.80 -10.54
C ALA A 15 -1.75 15.96 -10.08
N ASN A 16 -2.04 16.53 -8.90
CA ASN A 16 -1.23 17.58 -8.28
C ASN A 16 -0.33 17.06 -7.15
N ALA A 17 -0.30 15.74 -6.92
CA ALA A 17 0.57 15.15 -5.92
C ALA A 17 2.02 15.12 -6.44
N SER A 18 2.97 15.26 -5.52
CA SER A 18 4.38 15.08 -5.86
C SER A 18 4.65 13.63 -6.28
N ASN A 19 5.56 13.44 -7.24
CA ASN A 19 6.05 12.11 -7.64
C ASN A 19 6.73 11.36 -6.48
N ALA A 20 7.13 12.06 -5.41
CA ALA A 20 7.69 11.46 -4.20
C ALA A 20 6.64 10.89 -3.23
N ILE A 21 5.35 11.16 -3.44
CA ILE A 21 4.27 10.65 -2.58
C ILE A 21 3.93 9.21 -2.99
N GLY A 22 4.09 8.26 -2.07
CA GLY A 22 3.63 6.88 -2.23
C GLY A 22 2.21 6.68 -1.69
N ILE A 23 1.35 6.02 -2.47
CA ILE A 23 0.01 5.57 -2.09
C ILE A 23 0.14 4.16 -1.51
N MET A 24 -0.29 4.00 -0.27
CA MET A 24 -0.27 2.73 0.45
C MET A 24 -1.67 2.14 0.58
N HIS A 25 -1.75 0.81 0.60
CA HIS A 25 -2.99 0.06 0.78
C HIS A 25 -2.66 -1.36 1.27
N PRO A 26 -3.31 -1.87 2.33
CA PRO A 26 -2.97 -3.16 2.92
C PRO A 26 -3.33 -4.38 2.05
N LEU A 27 -4.15 -4.20 1.02
CA LEU A 27 -4.70 -5.24 0.15
C LEU A 27 -5.55 -6.32 0.92
N PRO A 28 -6.45 -7.06 0.23
CA PRO A 28 -6.89 -6.86 -1.14
C PRO A 28 -7.67 -5.55 -1.27
N ARG A 29 -7.51 -4.87 -2.41
CA ARG A 29 -8.36 -3.73 -2.74
C ARG A 29 -9.62 -4.19 -3.49
N VAL A 30 -10.72 -3.47 -3.33
CA VAL A 30 -11.97 -3.75 -4.04
C VAL A 30 -12.25 -2.68 -5.08
N ASN A 31 -12.74 -1.51 -4.67
CA ASN A 31 -13.17 -0.41 -5.55
C ASN A 31 -12.62 0.96 -5.11
N GLU A 32 -11.91 1.01 -3.98
CA GLU A 32 -11.40 2.20 -3.32
C GLU A 32 -10.20 2.82 -4.04
N ILE A 33 -9.47 2.06 -4.85
CA ILE A 33 -8.37 2.55 -5.70
C ILE A 33 -8.64 2.10 -7.12
N ALA A 34 -8.68 3.04 -8.05
CA ALA A 34 -8.90 2.76 -9.46
C ALA A 34 -7.68 2.03 -10.07
N VAL A 35 -7.92 1.03 -10.92
CA VAL A 35 -6.87 0.18 -11.52
C VAL A 35 -5.88 1.00 -12.35
N GLU A 36 -6.34 2.09 -12.95
CA GLU A 36 -5.53 3.03 -13.74
C GLU A 36 -4.45 3.72 -12.89
N THR A 37 -4.54 3.64 -11.56
CA THR A 37 -3.53 4.19 -10.64
C THR A 37 -2.28 3.31 -10.60
N ASP A 38 -2.36 2.02 -10.98
CA ASP A 38 -1.26 1.05 -10.87
C ASP A 38 -0.03 1.40 -11.70
N VAL A 39 -0.23 2.09 -12.82
CA VAL A 39 0.85 2.45 -13.74
C VAL A 39 1.62 3.69 -13.29
N LEU A 40 1.15 4.36 -12.23
CA LEU A 40 1.76 5.58 -11.73
C LEU A 40 2.86 5.25 -10.74
N SER A 41 3.93 6.04 -10.74
CA SER A 41 5.05 5.88 -9.81
C SER A 41 4.64 6.02 -8.34
N ASN A 42 3.46 6.58 -8.08
CA ASN A 42 2.87 6.73 -6.76
C ASN A 42 2.23 5.44 -6.23
N ALA A 43 2.01 4.39 -7.04
CA ALA A 43 1.37 3.15 -6.60
C ALA A 43 2.34 2.25 -5.81
N TRP A 44 2.44 2.43 -4.49
CA TRP A 44 3.41 1.72 -3.64
C TRP A 44 2.83 0.51 -2.87
N TYR A 45 1.54 0.26 -3.01
CA TYR A 45 0.85 -0.82 -2.27
C TYR A 45 1.34 -2.23 -2.65
N PHE A 46 1.91 -2.42 -3.85
CA PHE A 46 2.51 -3.71 -4.23
C PHE A 46 3.84 -3.94 -3.51
N GLU A 47 4.72 -2.95 -3.54
CA GLU A 47 6.00 -2.94 -2.84
C GLU A 47 5.77 -3.06 -1.32
N GLN A 48 4.78 -2.35 -0.79
CA GLN A 48 4.36 -2.49 0.62
C GLN A 48 4.03 -3.94 0.98
N ALA A 49 3.21 -4.63 0.18
CA ALA A 49 2.83 -6.00 0.44
C ALA A 49 4.03 -6.95 0.36
N ALA A 50 4.89 -6.77 -0.64
CA ALA A 50 6.13 -7.52 -0.82
C ALA A 50 7.08 -7.33 0.36
N ASN A 51 7.25 -6.09 0.84
CA ASN A 51 8.07 -5.73 2.00
C ASN A 51 7.56 -6.38 3.30
N GLY A 52 6.31 -6.84 3.34
CA GLY A 52 5.77 -7.58 4.48
C GLY A 52 6.47 -8.92 4.73
N ILE A 53 7.13 -9.54 3.74
CA ILE A 53 7.90 -10.78 3.92
C ILE A 53 9.18 -10.51 4.72
N PRO A 54 10.14 -9.70 4.23
CA PRO A 54 11.40 -9.48 4.95
C PRO A 54 11.19 -8.81 6.31
N VAL A 55 10.17 -7.96 6.48
CA VAL A 55 9.84 -7.38 7.78
C VAL A 55 9.44 -8.46 8.80
N ARG A 56 8.62 -9.43 8.39
CA ARG A 56 8.22 -10.54 9.27
C ARG A 56 9.39 -11.47 9.56
N GLU A 57 10.24 -11.75 8.56
CA GLU A 57 11.47 -12.53 8.77
C GLU A 57 12.39 -11.87 9.80
N ALA A 58 12.64 -10.56 9.67
CA ALA A 58 13.44 -9.79 10.62
C ALA A 58 12.84 -9.80 12.03
N LEU A 59 11.51 -9.66 12.15
CA LEU A 59 10.82 -9.72 13.43
C LEU A 59 10.95 -11.11 14.08
N LEU A 60 10.76 -12.19 13.31
CA LEU A 60 10.92 -13.56 13.80
C LEU A 60 12.36 -13.85 14.23
N TYR A 61 13.34 -13.36 13.46
CA TYR A 61 14.76 -13.44 13.81
C TYR A 61 15.04 -12.75 15.14
N LEU A 62 14.58 -11.52 15.32
CA LEU A 62 14.75 -10.75 16.56
C LEU A 62 14.13 -11.49 17.77
N LEU A 63 12.92 -12.00 17.63
CA LEU A 63 12.24 -12.74 18.72
C LEU A 63 12.94 -14.05 19.09
N ARG A 64 13.59 -14.70 18.12
CA ARG A 64 14.41 -15.89 18.37
C ARG A 64 15.65 -15.56 19.19
N ASP A 65 16.35 -14.47 18.86
CA ASP A 65 17.60 -14.08 19.52
C ASP A 65 17.38 -13.48 20.93
N VAL A 66 16.20 -12.91 21.22
CA VAL A 66 15.85 -12.40 22.57
C VAL A 66 15.70 -13.53 23.61
N LYS A 67 15.56 -14.80 23.20
CA LYS A 67 15.41 -15.95 24.11
C LYS A 67 16.74 -16.65 24.48
N LYS A 68 17.89 -16.08 24.14
CA LYS A 68 19.20 -16.59 24.58
C LYS A 68 19.77 -15.82 25.75
#